data_AF-A0A971TZI8-F1
#
_entry.id   AF-A0A971TZI8-F1
#
_cell.length_a   1.000
_cell.length_b   1.000
_cell.length_c   1.000
_cell.angle_alpha   90.00
_cell.angle_beta   90.00
_cell.angle_gamma   90.00
#
_symmetry.space_group_name_H-M   'P 1'
#
loop_
_entity.id
_entity.type
_entity.pdbx_description
1 polymer ?
#
loop_
_entity_poly.entity_id
_entity_poly.type
_entity_poly.pdbx_seq_one_letter_code
_entity_poly.pdbx_strand_id
1 'polypeptide(L)'
;VDYVNIKLMKSGISDALAIVEMCNSAGIGLMIGCMSESGIGVSQSVHFAAGTGAFMYHDLDSHLLLKNVEPVGFRQERDRQYPILF
;
A
#
# COMPACT_ATOMS: atom_id res chain seq x y z
N VAL A 1 -9.62 6.47 17.20
CA VAL A 1 -9.97 6.03 15.83
C VAL A 1 -9.87 4.52 15.80
N ASP A 2 -10.69 3.86 14.99
CA ASP A 2 -10.70 2.40 14.91
C ASP A 2 -9.70 1.86 13.87
N TYR A 3 -9.36 2.70 12.89
CA TYR A 3 -8.40 2.41 11.83
C TYR A 3 -7.42 3.55 11.59
N VAL A 4 -6.23 3.20 11.12
CA VAL A 4 -5.23 4.15 10.60
C VAL A 4 -4.96 3.88 9.12
N ASN A 5 -5.01 4.95 8.33
CA ASN A 5 -4.62 4.93 6.91
C ASN A 5 -3.14 5.30 6.73
N ILE A 6 -2.32 4.27 6.53
CA ILE A 6 -0.92 4.42 6.17
C ILE A 6 -0.84 4.76 4.68
N LYS A 7 -0.18 5.87 4.36
CA LYS A 7 0.26 6.17 2.99
C LYS A 7 1.77 6.33 3.04
N LEU A 8 2.52 5.58 2.24
CA LEU A 8 3.98 5.67 2.27
C LEU A 8 4.49 7.08 1.97
N MET A 9 3.74 7.87 1.19
CA MET A 9 4.08 9.28 0.93
C MET A 9 3.97 10.20 2.17
N LYS A 10 3.31 9.78 3.24
CA LYS A 10 3.29 10.53 4.52
C LYS A 10 4.42 10.12 5.47
N SER A 11 4.83 8.86 5.41
CA SER A 11 5.61 8.22 6.49
C SER A 11 6.96 7.65 6.02
N GLY A 12 7.18 7.50 4.71
CA GLY A 12 8.20 6.59 4.22
C GLY A 12 7.98 5.16 4.71
N ILE A 13 8.99 4.30 4.50
CA ILE A 13 8.93 2.88 4.89
C ILE A 13 9.22 2.69 6.38
N SER A 14 10.20 3.41 6.93
CA SER A 14 10.62 3.25 8.34
C SER A 14 9.47 3.54 9.30
N ASP A 15 8.81 4.68 9.14
CA ASP A 15 7.76 5.08 10.07
C ASP A 15 6.48 4.30 9.78
N ALA A 16 6.26 3.87 8.53
CA ALA A 16 5.16 2.95 8.23
C ALA A 16 5.30 1.62 9.00
N LEU A 17 6.50 1.03 9.08
CA LEU A 17 6.74 -0.16 9.91
C LEU A 17 6.50 0.11 11.39
N ALA A 18 6.96 1.25 11.90
CA ALA A 18 6.70 1.64 13.28
C ALA A 18 5.19 1.81 13.55
N ILE A 19 4.43 2.40 12.62
CA ILE A 19 2.97 2.57 12.74
C ILE A 19 2.28 1.20 12.71
N VAL A 20 2.74 0.26 11.87
CA VAL A 20 2.21 -1.12 11.84
C VAL A 20 2.32 -1.76 13.23
N GLU A 21 3.52 -1.73 13.83
CA GLU A 21 3.76 -2.33 15.15
C GLU A 21 2.94 -1.66 16.26
N MET A 22 2.86 -0.32 16.24
CA MET A 22 2.08 0.43 17.22
C MET A 22 0.58 0.12 17.13
N CYS A 23 0.02 0.06 15.92
CA CYS A 23 -1.40 -0.24 15.73
C CYS A 23 -1.73 -1.68 16.10
N ASN A 24 -0.87 -2.64 15.72
CA ASN A 24 -1.01 -4.05 16.11
C ASN A 24 -1.03 -4.20 17.63
N SER A 25 -0.10 -3.54 18.32
CA SER A 25 -0.02 -3.57 19.80
C SER A 25 -1.22 -2.90 20.47
N ALA A 26 -1.83 -1.90 19.82
CA ALA A 26 -2.99 -1.18 20.32
C ALA A 26 -4.34 -1.82 19.91
N GLY A 27 -4.34 -2.90 19.12
CA GLY A 27 -5.56 -3.50 18.57
C GLY A 27 -6.30 -2.59 17.58
N ILE A 28 -5.60 -1.67 16.93
CA ILE A 28 -6.14 -0.74 15.92
C ILE A 28 -5.97 -1.34 14.53
N GLY A 29 -7.03 -1.34 13.73
CA GLY A 29 -6.98 -1.87 12.37
C GLY A 29 -6.18 -0.97 11.42
N LEU A 30 -5.64 -1.57 10.35
CA LEU A 30 -4.85 -0.85 9.36
C LEU A 30 -5.48 -0.91 7.97
N MET A 31 -5.41 0.23 7.28
CA MET A 31 -5.59 0.33 5.84
C MET A 31 -4.33 0.95 5.21
N ILE A 32 -4.03 0.54 3.98
CA ILE A 32 -2.97 1.15 3.20
C ILE A 32 -3.57 1.91 2.03
N GLY A 33 -3.09 3.13 1.80
CA GLY A 33 -3.55 3.98 0.73
C GLY A 33 -2.42 4.60 -0.08
N CYS A 34 -2.82 5.25 -1.16
CA CYS A 34 -1.94 5.96 -2.08
C CYS A 34 -2.38 7.43 -2.21
N MET A 35 -1.50 8.32 -2.65
CA MET A 35 -1.83 9.64 -3.18
C MET A 35 -2.13 9.52 -4.68
N SER A 36 -1.64 10.44 -5.52
CA SER A 36 -1.78 10.36 -6.97
C SER A 36 -0.49 9.82 -7.61
N GLU A 37 0.02 8.69 -7.13
CA GLU A 37 1.23 8.06 -7.65
C GLU A 37 1.00 7.34 -8.98
N SER A 38 2.10 7.15 -9.73
CA SER A 38 2.15 6.22 -10.84
C SER A 38 2.32 4.77 -10.36
N GLY A 39 2.32 3.81 -11.30
CA GLY A 39 2.52 2.40 -10.98
C GLY A 39 3.75 2.11 -10.13
N ILE A 40 4.85 2.86 -10.27
CA ILE A 40 6.06 2.69 -9.45
C ILE A 40 5.78 3.02 -7.98
N GLY A 41 5.05 4.10 -7.68
CA GLY A 41 4.74 4.47 -6.30
C GLY A 41 3.70 3.53 -5.67
N VAL A 42 2.70 3.10 -6.45
CA VAL A 42 1.75 2.06 -6.02
C VAL A 42 2.47 0.75 -5.72
N SER A 43 3.44 0.36 -6.55
CA SER A 43 4.24 -0.86 -6.36
C SER A 43 4.91 -0.93 -4.98
N GLN A 44 5.45 0.19 -4.48
CA GLN A 44 6.03 0.25 -3.14
C GLN A 44 5.00 -0.12 -2.07
N SER A 45 3.77 0.38 -2.20
CA SER A 45 2.68 0.10 -1.26
C SER A 45 2.16 -1.34 -1.42
N VAL A 46 2.11 -1.88 -2.64
CA VAL A 46 1.75 -3.29 -2.90
C VAL A 46 2.73 -4.23 -2.21
N HIS A 47 4.04 -4.01 -2.39
CA HIS A 47 5.08 -4.82 -1.73
C HIS A 47 5.04 -4.67 -0.21
N PHE A 48 4.85 -3.46 0.29
CA PHE A 48 4.73 -3.22 1.73
C PHE A 48 3.52 -3.95 2.33
N ALA A 49 2.37 -3.86 1.68
CA ALA A 49 1.15 -4.50 2.12
C ALA A 49 1.26 -6.02 2.11
N ALA A 50 1.72 -6.59 1.00
CA ALA A 50 1.89 -8.04 0.86
C ALA A 50 2.98 -8.60 1.78
N GLY A 51 4.08 -7.87 1.97
CA GLY A 51 5.20 -8.30 2.80
C GLY A 51 4.89 -8.26 4.31
N THR A 52 4.13 -7.26 4.77
CA THR A 52 3.73 -7.17 6.18
C THR A 52 2.48 -7.99 6.50
N GLY A 53 1.56 -8.15 5.54
CA GLY A 53 0.27 -8.80 5.76
C GLY A 53 -0.64 -8.06 6.76
N ALA A 54 -0.34 -6.80 7.09
CA ALA A 54 -0.93 -6.10 8.22
C ALA A 54 -2.28 -5.41 7.92
N PHE A 55 -2.70 -5.36 6.66
CA PHE A 55 -3.78 -4.48 6.20
C PHE A 55 -5.08 -5.21 5.92
N MET A 56 -6.18 -4.70 6.47
CA MET A 56 -7.54 -5.17 6.19
C MET A 56 -8.09 -4.57 4.89
N TYR A 57 -7.70 -3.33 4.56
CA TYR A 57 -8.20 -2.59 3.41
C TYR A 57 -7.05 -1.98 2.60
N HIS A 58 -7.24 -1.94 1.28
CA HIS A 58 -6.23 -1.50 0.31
C HIS A 58 -6.86 -0.47 -0.64
N ASP A 59 -6.38 0.77 -0.57
CA ASP A 59 -6.78 1.92 -1.38
C ASP A 59 -5.62 2.27 -2.34
N LEU A 60 -5.35 1.37 -3.29
CA LEU A 60 -4.17 1.37 -4.16
C LEU A 60 -4.55 1.49 -5.66
N ASP A 61 -5.42 2.44 -5.98
CA ASP A 61 -6.05 2.59 -7.31
C ASP A 61 -5.58 3.81 -8.12
N SER A 62 -4.72 4.68 -7.56
CA SER A 62 -4.33 5.94 -8.20
C SER A 62 -3.75 5.78 -9.60
N HIS A 63 -2.93 4.75 -9.82
CA HIS A 63 -2.37 4.40 -11.13
C HIS A 63 -3.44 4.08 -12.19
N LEU A 64 -4.64 3.62 -11.80
CA LEU A 64 -5.75 3.31 -12.72
C LEU A 64 -6.42 4.58 -13.26
N LEU A 65 -6.21 5.73 -12.61
CA LEU A 65 -6.74 7.03 -13.03
C LEU A 65 -5.84 7.73 -14.06
N LEU A 66 -4.68 7.15 -14.38
CA LEU A 66 -3.76 7.68 -15.37
C LEU A 66 -4.14 7.22 -16.78
N LYS A 67 -3.97 8.12 -17.76
CA LYS A 67 -4.23 7.81 -19.18
C LYS A 67 -3.33 6.68 -19.71
N ASN A 68 -2.06 6.67 -19.27
CA ASN A 68 -1.08 5.66 -19.66
C ASN A 68 -0.67 4.90 -18.39
N VAL A 69 -0.98 3.61 -18.36
CA VAL A 69 -0.63 2.73 -17.25
C VAL A 69 0.48 1.79 -17.71
N GLU A 70 1.68 2.02 -17.20
CA GLU A 70 2.80 1.09 -17.31
C GLU A 70 2.81 0.23 -16.05
N PRO A 71 2.61 -1.11 -16.13
CA PRO A 71 2.75 -1.97 -14.96
C PRO A 71 4.23 -2.06 -14.59
N VAL A 72 4.59 -1.64 -13.37
CA VAL A 72 5.97 -1.69 -12.88
C VAL A 72 6.00 -2.30 -11.48
N GLY A 73 6.69 -3.44 -11.33
CA GLY A 73 6.95 -4.09 -10.03
C GLY A 73 5.78 -4.82 -9.37
N PHE A 74 4.59 -4.84 -9.99
CA PHE A 74 3.47 -5.70 -9.59
C PHE A 74 2.61 -6.09 -10.80
N ARG A 75 1.88 -7.20 -10.67
CA ARG A 75 0.88 -7.68 -11.63
C ARG A 75 -0.52 -7.32 -11.14
N GLN A 76 -1.32 -6.67 -11.99
CA GLN A 76 -2.73 -6.38 -11.74
C GLN A 76 -3.63 -7.41 -12.44
N GLU A 77 -4.53 -8.03 -11.68
CA GLU A 77 -5.62 -8.86 -12.21
C GLU A 77 -6.95 -8.38 -11.62
N ARG A 78 -7.75 -7.67 -12.42
CA ARG A 78 -9.01 -7.03 -11.96
C ARG A 78 -8.78 -6.16 -10.73
N ASP A 79 -9.29 -6.55 -9.57
CA ASP A 79 -9.19 -5.88 -8.28
C ASP A 79 -8.01 -6.37 -7.43
N ARG A 80 -7.19 -7.30 -7.93
CA ARG A 80 -6.06 -7.90 -7.19
C ARG A 80 -4.72 -7.43 -7.72
N GLN A 81 -3.83 -7.14 -6.77
CA GLN A 81 -2.44 -6.74 -7.01
C GLN A 81 -1.50 -7.80 -6.43
N TYR A 82 -0.57 -8.28 -7.25
CA TYR A 82 0.42 -9.29 -6.87
C TYR A 82 1.82 -8.68 -7.00
N PRO A 83 2.62 -8.57 -5.92
CA PRO A 83 4.00 -8.12 -6.04
C PRO A 83 4.79 -9.08 -6.94
N ILE A 84 5.61 -8.54 -7.84
CA ILE A 84 6.55 -9.33 -8.65
C ILE A 84 7.91 -9.22 -7.98
N LEU A 85 8.51 -10.37 -7.61
CA LEU A 85 9.89 -10.43 -7.15
C LEU A 85 10.81 -10.29 -8.38
N PHE A 86 11.83 -9.42 -8.27
CA PHE A 86 12.86 -9.26 -9.30
C PHE A 86 13.82 -10.46 -9.33
#